data_AF-A0A0G0M019-F1
#
_entry.id   AF-A0A0G0M019-F1
#
_cell.length_a   1.000
_cell.length_b   1.000
_cell.length_c   1.000
_cell.angle_alpha   90.00
_cell.angle_beta   90.00
_cell.angle_gamma   90.00
#
_symmetry.space_group_name_H-M   'P 1'
#
loop_
_entity.id
_entity.type
_entity.pdbx_description
1 polymer ?
#
loop_
_entity_poly.entity_id
_entity_poly.type
_entity_poly.pdbx_seq_one_letter_code
_entity_poly.pdbx_strand_id
1 'polypeptide(L)'
;MRRYKRLDKRDILEALNELRNAFLAAKDGNEVDKIMDGLLTHDEKLRIGRRILIAGWLTSGFGIEEIVRQLKVGKNTVMHVSRRLEKYKECFDLIAKRQKIVEKEYQNKKYRLVGGSQLVFKRKEYTGFKRKDVKK
;
A
#
# COMPACT_ATOMS: atom_id res chain seq x y z
N MET A 1 7.99 -11.90 -22.24
CA MET A 1 9.17 -11.08 -21.89
C MET A 1 10.18 -11.13 -23.03
N ARG A 2 10.14 -10.21 -24.00
CA ARG A 2 11.16 -10.12 -25.05
C ARG A 2 12.33 -9.20 -24.69
N ARG A 3 12.12 -8.23 -23.80
CA ARG A 3 13.08 -7.16 -23.45
C ARG A 3 14.23 -7.61 -22.54
N TYR A 4 14.01 -8.61 -21.69
CA TYR A 4 15.01 -9.13 -20.74
C TYR A 4 15.68 -10.42 -21.20
N LYS A 5 15.57 -10.78 -22.49
CA LYS A 5 16.13 -12.03 -23.02
C LYS A 5 17.66 -12.11 -22.93
N ARG A 6 18.33 -10.98 -22.74
CA ARG A 6 19.79 -10.87 -22.65
C ARG A 6 20.31 -10.80 -21.22
N LEU A 7 19.43 -10.66 -20.23
CA LEU A 7 19.83 -10.68 -18.83
C LEU A 7 19.98 -12.12 -18.39
N ASP A 8 21.08 -12.41 -17.69
CA ASP A 8 21.22 -13.69 -17.03
C ASP A 8 20.39 -13.72 -15.72
N LYS A 9 20.39 -14.88 -15.06
CA LYS A 9 19.65 -15.02 -13.79
C LYS A 9 20.26 -14.15 -12.68
N ARG A 10 21.56 -13.90 -12.71
CA ARG A 10 22.29 -13.13 -11.71
C ARG A 10 21.92 -11.67 -11.82
N ASP A 11 21.92 -11.10 -13.03
CA ASP A 11 21.50 -9.71 -13.29
C ASP A 11 20.09 -9.44 -12.76
N ILE A 12 19.16 -10.38 -13.01
CA ILE A 12 17.78 -10.27 -12.53
C ILE A 12 17.73 -10.33 -11.00
N LEU A 13 18.46 -11.26 -10.40
CA LEU A 13 18.46 -11.43 -8.94
C LEU A 13 19.06 -10.21 -8.24
N GLU A 14 20.17 -9.69 -8.75
CA GLU A 14 20.85 -8.52 -8.23
C GLU A 14 19.94 -7.29 -8.29
N ALA A 15 19.31 -7.03 -9.44
CA ALA A 15 18.37 -5.93 -9.58
C ALA A 15 17.17 -6.04 -8.61
N LEU A 16 16.64 -7.26 -8.39
CA LEU A 16 15.54 -7.49 -7.45
C LEU A 16 15.96 -7.37 -5.98
N ASN A 17 17.22 -7.69 -5.67
CA ASN A 17 17.78 -7.49 -4.33
C ASN A 17 17.94 -6.00 -4.02
N GLU A 18 18.46 -5.21 -4.97
CA GLU A 18 18.58 -3.76 -4.79
C GLU A 18 17.22 -3.07 -4.64
N LEU A 19 16.22 -3.49 -5.42
CA LEU A 19 14.85 -3.02 -5.25
C LEU A 19 14.32 -3.32 -3.83
N ARG A 20 14.59 -4.52 -3.31
CA ARG A 20 14.19 -4.92 -1.95
C ARG A 20 14.90 -4.07 -0.90
N ASN A 21 16.22 -3.87 -1.04
CA ASN A 21 17.03 -3.08 -0.13
C ASN A 21 16.52 -1.63 -0.05
N ALA A 22 16.18 -1.03 -1.19
CA ALA A 22 15.61 0.31 -1.26
C ALA A 22 14.32 0.41 -0.41
N PHE A 23 13.35 -0.48 -0.60
CA PHE A 23 12.11 -0.45 0.19
C PHE A 23 12.31 -0.82 1.67
N LEU A 24 13.32 -1.62 1.99
CA LEU A 24 13.63 -1.98 3.38
C LEU A 24 14.31 -0.86 4.15
N ALA A 25 15.01 0.06 3.47
CA ALA A 25 15.70 1.20 4.07
C ALA A 25 14.75 2.24 4.69
N ALA A 26 13.51 2.33 4.20
CA ALA A 26 12.53 3.28 4.68
C ALA A 26 12.02 2.96 6.10
N LYS A 27 11.99 3.98 6.96
CA LYS A 27 11.52 3.91 8.35
C LYS A 27 10.05 4.28 8.53
N ASP A 28 9.50 5.07 7.61
CA ASP A 28 8.12 5.52 7.62
C ASP A 28 7.62 5.77 6.19
N GLY A 29 6.34 6.16 6.06
CA GLY A 29 5.74 6.44 4.77
C GLY A 29 6.31 7.66 4.05
N ASN A 30 6.90 8.64 4.77
CA ASN A 30 7.53 9.80 4.12
C ASN A 30 8.82 9.38 3.40
N GLU A 31 9.62 8.50 4.00
CA GLU A 31 10.80 7.93 3.33
C GLU A 31 10.40 6.99 2.20
N VAL A 32 9.32 6.20 2.35
CA VAL A 32 8.78 5.40 1.24
C VAL A 32 8.37 6.29 0.07
N ASP A 33 7.66 7.39 0.31
CA ASP A 33 7.26 8.35 -0.73
C ASP A 33 8.49 8.91 -1.48
N LYS A 34 9.53 9.35 -0.76
CA LYS A 34 10.78 9.85 -1.37
C LYS A 34 11.45 8.79 -2.25
N ILE A 35 11.52 7.55 -1.79
CA ILE A 35 12.12 6.45 -2.55
C ILE A 35 11.29 6.14 -3.79
N MET A 36 9.96 6.07 -3.66
CA MET A 36 9.07 5.84 -4.80
C MET A 36 9.14 6.98 -5.82
N ASP A 37 9.25 8.24 -5.39
CA ASP A 37 9.36 9.40 -6.27
C ASP A 37 10.69 9.42 -7.04
N GLY A 38 11.77 8.93 -6.44
CA GLY A 38 13.07 8.80 -7.10
C GLY A 38 13.19 7.61 -8.05
N LEU A 39 12.47 6.52 -7.80
CA LEU A 39 12.62 5.27 -8.55
C LEU A 39 11.51 4.99 -9.57
N LEU A 40 10.28 5.42 -9.29
CA LEU A 40 9.08 5.01 -10.03
C LEU A 40 8.42 6.20 -10.71
N THR A 41 7.97 5.97 -11.94
CA THR A 41 7.08 6.92 -12.62
C THR A 41 5.73 7.02 -11.93
N HIS A 42 5.00 8.11 -12.18
CA HIS A 42 3.65 8.29 -11.66
C HIS A 42 2.72 7.12 -12.03
N ASP A 43 2.80 6.66 -13.28
CA ASP A 43 1.99 5.55 -13.79
C ASP A 43 2.33 4.22 -13.12
N GLU A 44 3.60 3.95 -12.82
CA GLU A 44 4.01 2.75 -12.10
C GLU A 44 3.47 2.73 -10.68
N LYS A 45 3.60 3.85 -9.96
CA LYS A 45 3.03 4.02 -8.61
C LYS A 45 1.52 3.75 -8.63
N LEU A 46 0.80 4.38 -9.57
CA LEU A 46 -0.65 4.21 -9.69
C LEU A 46 -1.04 2.77 -10.04
N ARG A 47 -0.32 2.11 -10.96
CA ARG A 47 -0.58 0.71 -11.34
C ARG A 47 -0.37 -0.25 -10.17
N ILE A 48 0.70 -0.08 -9.39
CA ILE A 48 0.97 -0.88 -8.20
C ILE A 48 -0.15 -0.67 -7.16
N GLY A 49 -0.45 0.59 -6.83
CA GLY A 49 -1.50 0.93 -5.88
C GLY A 49 -2.88 0.39 -6.27
N ARG A 50 -3.26 0.51 -7.55
CA ARG A 50 -4.55 -0.03 -8.04
C ARG A 50 -4.63 -1.54 -7.95
N ARG A 51 -3.54 -2.28 -8.15
CA ARG A 51 -3.54 -3.75 -7.98
C ARG A 51 -3.77 -4.14 -6.52
N ILE A 52 -3.19 -3.40 -5.57
CA ILE A 52 -3.43 -3.60 -4.14
C ILE A 52 -4.89 -3.31 -3.79
N LEU A 53 -5.46 -2.21 -4.31
CA LEU A 53 -6.88 -1.88 -4.10
C LEU A 53 -7.82 -2.94 -4.66
N ILE A 54 -7.58 -3.40 -5.89
CA ILE A 54 -8.36 -4.49 -6.50
C ILE A 54 -8.33 -5.72 -5.60
N ALA A 55 -7.14 -6.14 -5.14
CA ALA A 55 -7.01 -7.31 -4.29
C ALA A 55 -7.80 -7.16 -2.98
N GLY A 56 -7.72 -5.98 -2.35
CA GLY A 56 -8.51 -5.68 -1.15
C GLY A 56 -10.02 -5.80 -1.38
N TRP A 57 -10.52 -5.26 -2.51
CA TRP A 57 -11.94 -5.37 -2.86
C TRP A 57 -12.35 -6.82 -3.15
N LEU A 58 -11.53 -7.58 -3.87
CA LEU A 58 -11.79 -9.01 -4.11
C LEU A 58 -11.86 -9.79 -2.78
N THR A 59 -10.94 -9.53 -1.85
CA THR A 59 -10.96 -10.15 -0.52
C THR A 59 -12.19 -9.75 0.31
N SER A 60 -12.72 -8.54 0.10
CA SER A 60 -13.96 -8.06 0.73
C SER A 60 -15.24 -8.56 0.05
N GLY A 61 -15.14 -9.42 -0.97
CA GLY A 61 -16.30 -10.05 -1.62
C GLY A 61 -16.94 -9.21 -2.74
N PHE A 62 -16.31 -8.12 -3.18
CA PHE A 62 -16.82 -7.31 -4.28
C PHE A 62 -16.72 -8.06 -5.62
N GLY A 63 -17.77 -7.93 -6.45
CA GLY A 63 -17.81 -8.54 -7.78
C GLY A 63 -16.87 -7.86 -8.77
N ILE A 64 -16.40 -8.61 -9.78
CA ILE A 64 -15.47 -8.11 -10.82
C ILE A 64 -16.01 -6.87 -11.53
N GLU A 65 -17.28 -6.90 -11.95
CA GLU A 65 -17.91 -5.78 -12.69
C GLU A 65 -18.06 -4.53 -11.81
N GLU A 66 -18.29 -4.72 -10.52
CA GLU A 66 -18.34 -3.62 -9.57
C GLU A 66 -16.96 -2.97 -9.38
N ILE A 67 -15.92 -3.78 -9.26
CA ILE A 67 -14.53 -3.30 -9.17
C ILE A 67 -14.13 -2.53 -10.44
N VAL A 68 -14.49 -3.06 -11.61
CA VAL A 68 -14.25 -2.38 -12.91
C VAL A 68 -14.88 -1.00 -12.93
N ARG A 69 -16.16 -0.91 -12.55
CA ARG A 69 -16.92 0.34 -12.52
C ARG A 69 -16.36 1.34 -11.50
N GLN A 70 -16.16 0.90 -10.26
CA GLN A 70 -15.78 1.79 -9.16
C GLN A 70 -14.33 2.25 -9.26
N LEU A 71 -13.40 1.31 -9.54
CA LEU A 71 -11.99 1.63 -9.65
C LEU A 71 -11.60 2.10 -11.05
N LYS A 72 -12.52 2.12 -12.03
CA LYS A 72 -12.28 2.49 -13.44
C LYS A 72 -11.14 1.69 -14.10
N VAL A 73 -11.00 0.42 -13.71
CA VAL A 73 -9.92 -0.49 -14.16
C VAL A 73 -10.43 -1.41 -15.27
N GLY A 74 -9.58 -1.78 -16.21
CA GLY A 74 -9.97 -2.76 -17.22
C GLY A 74 -10.21 -4.15 -16.62
N LYS A 75 -11.23 -4.87 -17.10
CA LYS A 75 -11.59 -6.22 -16.64
C LYS A 75 -10.41 -7.20 -16.64
N ASN A 76 -9.56 -7.15 -17.66
CA ASN A 76 -8.33 -7.96 -17.74
C ASN A 76 -7.38 -7.72 -16.56
N THR A 77 -7.30 -6.49 -16.06
CA THR A 77 -6.46 -6.16 -14.90
C THR A 77 -7.04 -6.78 -13.63
N VAL A 78 -8.36 -6.71 -13.45
CA VAL A 78 -9.05 -7.32 -12.30
C VAL A 78 -8.88 -8.83 -12.32
N MET A 79 -9.11 -9.46 -13.47
CA MET A 79 -8.89 -10.89 -13.68
C MET A 79 -7.44 -11.31 -13.42
N HIS A 80 -6.48 -10.50 -13.86
CA HIS A 80 -5.06 -10.76 -13.60
C HIS A 80 -4.76 -10.73 -12.10
N VAL A 81 -5.26 -9.72 -11.39
CA VAL A 81 -5.07 -9.60 -9.93
C VAL A 81 -5.76 -10.74 -9.20
N SER A 82 -6.98 -11.13 -9.60
CA SER A 82 -7.69 -12.27 -9.01
C SER A 82 -6.86 -13.56 -9.06
N ARG A 83 -6.34 -13.93 -10.23
CA ARG A 83 -5.45 -15.10 -10.38
C ARG A 83 -4.18 -14.99 -9.54
N ARG A 84 -3.64 -13.77 -9.37
CA ARG A 84 -2.46 -13.53 -8.53
C ARG A 84 -2.80 -13.62 -7.04
N LEU A 85 -3.97 -13.15 -6.63
CA LEU A 85 -4.46 -13.23 -5.26
C LEU A 85 -4.62 -14.69 -4.83
N GLU A 86 -5.18 -15.54 -5.69
CA GLU A 86 -5.28 -16.98 -5.46
C GLU A 86 -3.90 -17.63 -5.32
N LYS A 87 -2.98 -17.33 -6.25
CA LYS A 87 -1.65 -17.96 -6.27
C LYS A 87 -0.69 -17.45 -5.19
N TYR A 88 -0.81 -16.19 -4.79
CA TYR A 88 0.13 -15.51 -3.87
C TYR A 88 -0.61 -14.93 -2.67
N LYS A 89 -1.53 -15.70 -2.09
CA LYS A 89 -2.39 -15.27 -0.97
C LYS A 89 -1.59 -14.64 0.18
N GLU A 90 -0.48 -15.26 0.57
CA GLU A 90 0.37 -14.79 1.67
C GLU A 90 0.89 -13.35 1.45
N CYS A 91 1.21 -12.98 0.21
CA CYS A 91 1.65 -11.62 -0.12
C CYS A 91 0.59 -10.58 0.25
N PHE A 92 -0.68 -10.85 -0.10
CA PHE A 92 -1.78 -9.94 0.21
C PHE A 92 -2.15 -9.96 1.69
N ASP A 93 -2.01 -11.11 2.36
CA ASP A 93 -2.18 -11.21 3.81
C ASP A 93 -1.16 -10.35 4.58
N LEU A 94 0.11 -10.33 4.13
CA LEU A 94 1.15 -9.46 4.71
C LEU A 94 0.81 -7.96 4.54
N ILE A 95 0.35 -7.57 3.34
CA ILE A 95 -0.07 -6.20 3.06
C ILE A 95 -1.26 -5.81 3.95
N ALA A 96 -2.29 -6.66 4.03
CA ALA A 96 -3.47 -6.43 4.84
C ALA A 96 -3.13 -6.34 6.35
N LYS A 97 -2.22 -7.19 6.85
CA LYS A 97 -1.73 -7.13 8.23
C LYS A 97 -1.06 -5.80 8.51
N ARG A 98 -0.18 -5.33 7.63
CA ARG A 98 0.47 -4.02 7.79
C ARG A 98 -0.53 -2.88 7.74
N GLN A 99 -1.51 -2.91 6.83
CA GLN A 99 -2.56 -1.89 6.75
C GLN A 99 -3.36 -1.78 8.05
N LYS A 100 -3.70 -2.91 8.68
CA LYS A 100 -4.41 -2.92 9.98
C LYS A 100 -3.58 -2.25 11.10
N ILE A 101 -2.28 -2.50 11.14
CA ILE A 101 -1.36 -1.86 12.12
C ILE A 101 -1.34 -0.35 11.90
N VAL A 102 -1.12 0.08 10.66
CA VAL A 102 -1.09 1.50 10.28
C VAL A 102 -2.40 2.18 10.61
N GLU A 103 -3.54 1.57 10.28
CA GLU A 103 -4.85 2.15 10.56
C GLU A 103 -5.09 2.25 12.07
N LYS A 104 -4.76 1.22 12.86
CA LYS A 104 -4.90 1.24 14.32
C LYS A 104 -4.08 2.38 14.94
N GLU A 105 -2.82 2.52 14.54
CA GLU A 105 -1.94 3.57 15.07
C GLU A 105 -2.41 4.97 14.66
N TYR A 106 -2.82 5.13 13.40
CA TYR A 106 -3.41 6.38 12.91
C TYR A 106 -4.66 6.75 13.70
N GLN A 107 -5.58 5.82 13.91
CA GLN A 107 -6.82 6.07 14.64
C GLN A 107 -6.59 6.46 16.11
N ASN A 108 -5.54 5.93 16.73
CA ASN A 108 -5.15 6.27 18.10
C ASN A 108 -4.51 7.68 18.19
N LYS A 109 -3.75 8.09 17.18
CA LYS A 109 -2.95 9.32 17.22
C LYS A 109 -3.57 10.50 16.49
N LYS A 110 -4.59 10.27 15.64
CA LYS A 110 -5.21 11.33 14.81
C LYS A 110 -5.87 12.44 15.63
N TYR A 111 -6.37 12.16 16.83
CA TYR A 111 -7.00 13.15 17.68
C TYR A 111 -6.39 13.15 19.07
N ARG A 112 -6.20 14.34 19.63
CA ARG A 112 -5.91 14.53 21.06
C ARG A 112 -7.11 15.16 21.75
N LEU A 113 -7.29 14.83 23.02
CA LEU A 113 -8.31 15.46 23.85
C LEU A 113 -7.73 16.74 24.46
N VAL A 114 -8.35 17.87 24.16
CA VAL A 114 -7.94 19.20 24.64
C VAL A 114 -9.06 19.81 25.47
N GLY A 115 -8.69 20.37 26.61
CA GLY A 115 -9.61 21.00 27.56
C GLY A 115 -8.99 21.08 28.95
N GLY A 116 -9.36 22.13 29.70
CA GLY A 116 -8.96 22.27 31.11
C GLY A 116 -9.48 21.11 31.96
N SER A 117 -8.85 20.90 33.13
CA SER A 117 -9.18 19.80 34.06
C SER A 117 -10.65 19.81 34.54
N GLN A 118 -11.32 20.97 34.48
CA GLN A 118 -12.70 21.15 34.92
C GLN A 118 -13.76 20.80 33.86
N LEU A 119 -13.38 20.52 32.60
CA LEU A 119 -14.35 20.19 31.55
C LEU A 119 -14.73 18.70 31.58
N VAL A 120 -16.01 18.42 31.80
CA VAL A 120 -16.60 17.06 31.78
C VAL A 120 -16.42 16.40 30.40
N PHE A 121 -16.54 17.18 29.32
CA PHE A 121 -16.33 16.71 27.96
C PHE A 121 -15.14 17.44 27.31
N LYS A 122 -14.05 16.71 27.10
CA LYS A 122 -12.87 17.24 26.39
C LYS A 122 -13.14 17.30 24.89
N ARG A 123 -12.67 18.37 24.25
CA ARG A 123 -12.78 18.56 22.80
C ARG A 123 -11.75 17.69 22.09
N LYS A 124 -12.12 17.11 20.95
CA LYS A 124 -11.17 16.39 20.08
C LYS A 124 -10.53 17.38 19.11
N GLU A 125 -9.22 17.50 19.15
CA GLU A 125 -8.44 18.30 18.21
C GLU A 125 -7.60 17.39 17.32
N TYR A 126 -7.62 17.63 16.00
CA TYR A 126 -6.82 16.87 15.06
C TYR A 126 -5.33 17.18 15.24
N THR A 127 -4.51 16.15 15.36
CA THR A 127 -3.08 16.29 15.69
C THR A 127 -2.19 16.59 14.49
N GLY A 128 -2.73 16.53 13.27
CA GLY A 128 -1.93 16.58 12.04
C GLY A 128 -1.27 15.25 11.68
N PHE A 129 -1.40 14.22 12.50
CA PHE A 129 -0.82 12.89 12.26
C PHE A 129 -1.45 12.24 11.03
N LYS A 130 -0.63 11.80 10.07
CA LYS A 130 -1.05 11.13 8.83
C LYS A 130 -0.66 9.65 8.86
N ARG A 131 -1.29 8.84 8.01
CA ARG A 131 -0.97 7.40 7.88
C ARG A 131 0.50 7.15 7.54
N LYS A 132 1.11 8.05 6.76
CA LYS A 132 2.52 7.98 6.38
C LYS A 132 3.49 8.26 7.53
N ASP A 133 3.02 8.83 8.63
CA ASP A 133 3.85 9.11 9.81
C ASP A 133 3.93 7.89 10.76
N VAL A 134 3.21 6.80 10.45
CA VAL A 134 3.30 5.53 11.16
C VAL A 134 4.65 4.88 10.84
N LYS A 135 5.46 4.70 11.89
CA LYS A 135 6.78 4.07 11.78
C LYS A 135 6.67 2.58 11.45
N LYS A 136 7.69 2.07 10.77
CA LYS A 136 7.84 0.65 10.41
C LYS A 136 7.84 -0.24 11.65
#